data_AF-A0A7Z9CGT5-F1
#
_entry.id   AF-A0A7Z9CGT5-F1
#
_cell.length_a   1.000
_cell.length_b   1.000
_cell.length_c   1.000
_cell.angle_alpha   90.00
_cell.angle_beta   90.00
_cell.angle_gamma   90.00
#
_symmetry.space_group_name_H-M   'P 1'
#
loop_
_entity.id
_entity.type
_entity.pdbx_description
1 polymer ?
#
loop_
_entity_poly.entity_id
_entity_poly.type
_entity_poly.pdbx_seq_one_letter_code
_entity_poly.pdbx_strand_id
1 'polypeptide(L)'
;MEPTHYYCDFKIGIQTKNKLQDEFSGFLCFLNHRIYKAEDIPQLKAIIDRKVKEFNAIHRRCKPLNVTLHKGINDEGYRVFTEFAELILKPAYFCDIKKL
;
A
#
# COMPACT_ATOMS: atom_id res chain seq x y z
N MET A 1 5.93 -21.65 -2.90
CA MET A 1 7.20 -20.90 -3.02
C MET A 1 6.94 -19.56 -2.38
N GLU A 2 7.74 -19.17 -1.39
CA GLU A 2 7.53 -17.87 -0.73
C GLU A 2 7.91 -16.72 -1.66
N PRO A 3 7.15 -15.61 -1.68
CA PRO A 3 7.49 -14.46 -2.49
C PRO A 3 8.81 -13.86 -2.04
N THR A 4 9.69 -13.57 -3.00
CA THR A 4 10.97 -12.86 -2.71
C THR A 4 10.79 -11.35 -2.73
N HIS A 5 9.79 -10.89 -3.48
CA HIS A 5 9.48 -9.49 -3.73
C HIS A 5 7.97 -9.30 -3.76
N TYR A 6 7.54 -8.04 -3.67
CA TYR A 6 6.17 -7.62 -3.88
C TYR A 6 6.14 -6.42 -4.81
N TYR A 7 5.31 -6.51 -5.84
CA TYR A 7 5.04 -5.43 -6.76
C TYR A 7 3.80 -4.65 -6.31
N CYS A 8 3.93 -3.34 -6.19
CA CYS A 8 2.83 -2.45 -5.82
C CYS A 8 1.96 -2.11 -7.04
N ASP A 9 0.68 -2.44 -6.96
CA ASP A 9 -0.38 -2.12 -7.92
C ASP A 9 -1.40 -1.20 -7.24
N PHE A 10 -1.42 0.06 -7.63
CA PHE A 10 -2.38 1.05 -7.13
C PHE A 10 -3.61 1.10 -8.02
N LYS A 11 -4.79 1.11 -7.40
CA LYS A 11 -6.07 1.25 -8.07
C LYS A 11 -6.85 2.40 -7.45
N ILE A 12 -7.36 3.27 -8.32
CA ILE A 12 -8.29 4.33 -7.94
C ILE A 12 -9.65 3.69 -7.67
N GLY A 13 -10.27 4.06 -6.55
CA GLY A 13 -11.64 3.69 -6.20
C GLY A 13 -12.63 4.78 -6.61
N ILE A 14 -13.49 5.20 -5.68
CA ILE A 14 -14.39 6.34 -5.88
C ILE A 14 -13.66 7.67 -5.76
N GLN A 15 -14.27 8.75 -6.26
CA GLN A 15 -13.77 10.11 -6.08
C GLN A 15 -13.59 10.46 -4.60
N THR A 16 -12.41 10.99 -4.25
CA THR A 16 -12.09 11.46 -2.89
C THR A 16 -12.98 12.63 -2.48
N LYS A 17 -13.45 12.64 -1.24
CA LYS A 17 -14.44 13.61 -0.73
C LYS A 17 -13.82 14.77 0.05
N ASN A 18 -12.55 14.65 0.46
CA ASN A 18 -11.86 15.66 1.25
C ASN A 18 -10.33 15.61 1.02
N LYS A 19 -9.63 16.64 1.48
CA LYS A 19 -8.19 16.81 1.28
C LYS A 19 -7.35 15.70 1.91
N LEU A 20 -7.76 15.14 3.05
CA LEU A 20 -7.07 14.00 3.67
C LEU A 20 -7.14 12.76 2.77
N GLN A 21 -8.28 12.48 2.15
CA GLN A 21 -8.43 11.35 1.23
C GLN A 21 -7.61 11.55 -0.04
N ASP A 22 -7.61 12.77 -0.58
CA ASP A 22 -6.83 13.13 -1.77
C ASP A 22 -5.32 12.97 -1.54
N GLU A 23 -4.80 13.54 -0.45
CA GLU A 23 -3.37 13.43 -0.12
C GLU A 23 -2.95 11.99 0.19
N PHE A 24 -3.79 11.22 0.90
CA PHE A 24 -3.49 9.81 1.16
C PHE A 24 -3.55 8.95 -0.10
N SER A 25 -4.51 9.21 -0.99
CA SER A 25 -4.58 8.58 -2.33
C SER A 25 -3.31 8.89 -3.14
N GLY A 26 -2.86 10.15 -3.12
CA GLY A 26 -1.59 10.55 -3.74
C GLY A 26 -0.38 9.82 -3.16
N PHE A 27 -0.33 9.62 -1.84
CA PHE A 27 0.71 8.82 -1.20
C PHE A 27 0.69 7.35 -1.65
N LEU A 28 -0.48 6.71 -1.76
CA LEU A 28 -0.58 5.35 -2.27
C LEU A 28 -0.18 5.27 -3.75
N CYS A 29 -0.58 6.26 -4.56
CA CYS A 29 -0.19 6.38 -5.96
C CYS A 29 1.33 6.53 -6.14
N PHE A 30 2.01 7.26 -5.24
CA PHE A 30 3.48 7.37 -5.24
C PHE A 30 4.19 6.02 -5.04
N LEU A 31 3.54 5.07 -4.37
CA LEU A 31 4.05 3.70 -4.20
C LEU A 31 3.79 2.81 -5.41
N ASN A 32 2.93 3.23 -6.34
CA ASN A 32 2.55 2.45 -7.51
C ASN A 32 3.78 2.05 -8.35
N HIS A 33 3.75 0.84 -8.89
CA HIS A 33 4.80 0.22 -9.71
C HIS A 33 6.16 0.03 -9.02
N ARG A 34 6.29 0.33 -7.72
CA ARG A 34 7.49 0.00 -6.95
C ARG A 34 7.54 -1.48 -6.62
N ILE A 35 8.76 -1.97 -6.44
CA ILE A 35 9.04 -3.34 -6.02
C ILE A 35 9.77 -3.28 -4.69
N TYR A 36 9.28 -4.03 -3.72
CA TYR A 36 9.91 -4.19 -2.41
C TYR A 36 10.34 -5.63 -2.22
N LYS A 37 11.45 -5.87 -1.52
CA LYS A 37 11.77 -7.23 -1.10
C LYS A 37 10.78 -7.69 -0.04
N ALA A 38 10.59 -9.00 0.08
CA ALA A 38 9.74 -9.57 1.12
C ALA A 38 10.20 -9.18 2.54
N GLU A 39 11.51 -9.06 2.76
CA GLU A 39 12.09 -8.63 4.05
C GLU A 39 11.75 -7.18 4.43
N ASP A 40 11.44 -6.32 3.46
CA ASP A 40 11.15 -4.90 3.68
C ASP A 40 9.66 -4.62 3.99
N ILE A 41 8.78 -5.61 3.84
CA ILE A 41 7.33 -5.42 4.04
C ILE A 41 6.97 -4.93 5.46
N PRO A 42 7.58 -5.44 6.55
CA PRO A 42 7.36 -4.88 7.88
C PRO A 42 7.71 -3.40 7.98
N GLN A 43 8.77 -2.95 7.32
CA GLN A 43 9.17 -1.54 7.31
C GLN A 43 8.18 -0.70 6.48
N LEU A 44 7.75 -1.19 5.32
CA LEU A 44 6.73 -0.52 4.52
C LEU A 44 5.42 -0.37 5.29
N LYS A 45 5.00 -1.41 6.02
CA LYS A 45 3.84 -1.32 6.93
C LYS A 45 4.01 -0.18 7.93
N ALA A 46 5.16 -0.09 8.59
CA ALA A 46 5.42 0.96 9.57
C ALA A 46 5.40 2.37 8.94
N ILE A 47 5.88 2.51 7.70
CA ILE A 47 5.82 3.77 6.93
C ILE A 47 4.36 4.17 6.66
N ILE A 48 3.53 3.22 6.22
CA ILE A 48 2.10 3.46 5.97
C ILE A 48 1.39 3.85 7.27
N ASP A 49 1.60 3.10 8.36
CA ASP A 49 0.99 3.40 9.67
C ASP A 49 1.39 4.79 10.18
N ARG A 50 2.66 5.19 10.00
CA ARG A 50 3.14 6.53 10.34
C ARG A 50 2.47 7.60 9.48
N LYS A 51 2.34 7.38 8.17
CA LYS A 51 1.71 8.34 7.26
C LYS A 51 0.22 8.51 7.58
N VAL A 52 -0.50 7.45 7.90
CA VAL A 52 -1.89 7.53 8.38
C VAL A 52 -2.01 8.44 9.60
N LYS A 53 -1.14 8.28 10.60
CA LYS A 53 -1.11 9.15 11.79
C LYS A 53 -0.80 10.60 11.46
N GLU A 54 0.18 10.84 10.59
CA GLU A 54 0.59 12.16 10.12
C GLU A 54 -0.58 12.89 9.43
N PHE A 55 -1.23 12.25 8.44
CA PHE A 55 -2.36 12.84 7.73
C PHE A 55 -3.56 13.10 8.65
N ASN A 56 -3.88 12.18 9.56
CA ASN A 56 -4.94 12.40 10.56
C ASN A 56 -4.65 13.60 11.48
N ALA A 57 -3.38 13.80 11.85
CA ALA A 57 -2.97 14.90 12.72
C ALA A 57 -3.00 16.27 12.01
N ILE A 58 -2.70 16.30 10.71
CA ILE A 58 -2.77 17.50 9.86
C ILE A 58 -4.24 17.88 9.61
N HIS A 59 -5.07 16.90 9.25
CA HIS A 59 -6.47 17.11 8.82
C HIS A 59 -7.48 16.78 9.91
N ARG A 60 -7.33 17.38 11.10
CA ARG A 60 -8.14 17.05 12.30
C ARG A 60 -9.66 17.22 12.14
N ARG A 61 -10.10 17.98 11.14
CA ARG A 61 -11.52 18.23 10.84
C ARG A 61 -12.13 17.16 9.91
N CYS A 62 -11.31 16.36 9.25
CA CYS A 62 -11.76 15.26 8.40
C CYS A 62 -12.03 14.01 9.25
N LYS A 63 -12.90 13.12 8.75
CA LYS A 63 -13.02 11.77 9.33
C LYS A 63 -11.65 11.07 9.25
N PRO A 64 -11.10 10.56 10.36
CA PRO A 64 -9.77 9.98 10.36
C PRO A 64 -9.70 8.70 9.53
N LEU A 65 -8.54 8.49 8.89
CA LEU A 65 -8.17 7.22 8.29
C LEU A 65 -7.93 6.19 9.39
N ASN A 66 -8.53 5.02 9.22
CA ASN A 66 -8.26 3.84 10.04
C ASN A 66 -7.89 2.67 9.13
N VAL A 67 -6.69 2.73 8.55
CA VAL A 67 -6.20 1.75 7.59
C VAL A 67 -4.77 1.34 7.92
N THR A 68 -4.43 0.12 7.52
CA THR A 68 -3.10 -0.49 7.67
C THR A 68 -2.84 -1.40 6.47
N LEU A 69 -1.58 -1.67 6.20
CA LEU A 69 -1.19 -2.81 5.37
C LEU A 69 -1.55 -4.11 6.11
N HIS A 70 -2.37 -4.96 5.48
CA HIS A 70 -2.73 -6.28 6.00
C HIS A 70 -2.43 -7.35 4.96
N LYS A 71 -2.17 -8.59 5.43
CA LYS A 71 -1.99 -9.73 4.52
C LYS A 71 -3.35 -10.15 3.96
N GLY A 72 -3.43 -10.36 2.65
CA GLY A 72 -4.61 -10.88 1.98
C GLY A 72 -4.85 -12.36 2.33
N ILE A 73 -6.07 -12.83 2.06
CA ILE A 73 -6.43 -14.24 2.18
C ILE A 73 -5.82 -15.00 0.97
N ASN A 74 -5.49 -16.28 1.11
CA ASN A 74 -5.05 -17.17 0.00
C ASN A 74 -3.85 -16.66 -0.81
N ASP A 75 -2.78 -16.20 -0.14
CA ASP A 75 -1.53 -15.76 -0.79
C ASP A 75 -1.67 -14.59 -1.78
N GLU A 76 -2.75 -13.81 -1.68
CA GLU A 76 -2.97 -12.61 -2.50
C GLU A 76 -2.03 -11.43 -2.18
N GLY A 77 -1.00 -11.67 -1.38
CA GLY A 77 -0.01 -10.69 -0.96
C GLY A 77 -0.49 -9.78 0.17
N TYR A 78 -0.23 -8.47 0.06
CA TYR A 78 -0.64 -7.49 1.08
C TYR A 78 -1.49 -6.39 0.48
N ARG A 79 -2.34 -5.75 1.29
CA ARG A 79 -3.27 -4.73 0.81
C ARG A 79 -3.43 -3.58 1.78
N VAL A 80 -3.61 -2.39 1.23
CA VAL A 80 -4.23 -1.24 1.91
C VAL A 80 -5.52 -0.97 1.18
N PHE A 81 -6.65 -1.07 1.88
CA PHE A 81 -7.97 -0.83 1.32
C PHE A 81 -8.62 0.38 1.99
N THR A 82 -9.12 1.31 1.18
CA THR A 82 -9.95 2.45 1.59
C THR A 82 -11.18 2.52 0.68
N GLU A 83 -12.17 3.33 1.03
CA GLU A 83 -13.34 3.55 0.15
C GLU A 83 -12.97 4.21 -1.19
N PHE A 84 -11.85 4.93 -1.27
CA PHE A 84 -11.46 5.78 -2.40
C PHE A 84 -10.22 5.29 -3.17
N ALA A 85 -9.49 4.31 -2.64
CA ALA A 85 -8.27 3.78 -3.24
C ALA A 85 -7.89 2.42 -2.65
N GLU A 86 -7.21 1.60 -3.46
CA GLU A 86 -6.61 0.34 -3.05
C GLU A 86 -5.13 0.30 -3.49
N LEU A 87 -4.25 -0.15 -2.59
CA LEU A 87 -2.88 -0.52 -2.93
C LEU A 87 -2.73 -2.02 -2.69
N ILE A 88 -2.40 -2.77 -3.74
CA ILE A 88 -2.17 -4.22 -3.69
C ILE A 88 -0.68 -4.49 -3.88
N LEU A 89 -0.08 -5.20 -2.93
CA LEU A 89 1.28 -5.73 -3.04
C LEU A 89 1.16 -7.16 -3.55
N LYS A 90 1.31 -7.34 -4.86
CA LYS A 90 1.23 -8.64 -5.51
C LYS A 90 2.52 -9.42 -5.29
N PRO A 91 2.45 -10.71 -4.92
CA PRO A 91 3.64 -11.57 -4.85
C PRO A 91 4.46 -11.52 -6.13
N ALA A 92 5.77 -11.40 -6.00
CA ALA A 92 6.73 -11.43 -7.09
C ALA A 92 7.96 -12.25 -6.72
N TYR A 93 8.58 -12.84 -7.74
CA TYR A 93 9.67 -13.79 -7.58
C TYR A 93 10.88 -13.32 -8.39
N PHE A 94 12.05 -13.31 -7.75
CA PHE A 94 13.30 -13.06 -8.43
C PHE A 94 13.57 -14.22 -9.39
N CYS A 95 13.75 -13.88 -10.66
CA CYS A 95 14.08 -14.83 -11.71
C CYS A 95 15.46 -14.46 -12.26
N ASP A 96 16.43 -15.37 -12.13
CA ASP A 96 17.74 -15.20 -12.77
C ASP A 96 17.65 -15.71 -14.21
N ILE A 97 17.58 -14.79 -15.16
CA ILE A 97 17.42 -15.10 -16.60
C ILE A 97 18.59 -15.94 -17.12
N LYS A 98 19.77 -15.91 -16.48
CA LYS A 98 20.92 -16.72 -16.89
C LYS A 98 20.75 -18.21 -16.54
N LYS A 99 19.72 -18.56 -15.79
CA LYS A 99 19.39 -19.93 -15.34
C LYS A 99 18.06 -20.43 -15.91
N LEU A 100 17.45 -19.68 -16.84
CA LEU A 100 16.32 -20.09 -17.67
C LEU A 100 16.83 -20.80 -18.93
#